data_AF-A0A7C5WM88-F1
#
_entry.id   AF-A0A7C5WM88-F1
#
_cell.length_a   1.000
_cell.length_b   1.000
_cell.length_c   1.000
_cell.angle_alpha   90.00
_cell.angle_beta   90.00
_cell.angle_gamma   90.00
#
_symmetry.space_group_name_H-M   'P 1'
#
loop_
_entity.id
_entity.type
_entity.pdbx_description
1 polymer ?
#
loop_
_entity_poly.entity_id
_entity_poly.type
_entity_poly.pdbx_seq_one_letter_code
_entity_poly.pdbx_strand_id
1 'polypeptide(L)'
;RRNLERLGIVVLDDPDGLLMREEKPEWGRDKASRRAQVARTHRILMLIGDDLGDFLPGVADTGVDRRQRHELVVRHAELWGRRWFVMPNPLYGSWKGALWRFADGLSAEDRLRAQLDALEADTGEPGAD
;
A
#
# COMPACT_ATOMS: atom_id res chain seq x y z
N ARG A 1 14.94 -8.44 12.29
CA ARG A 1 16.02 -9.36 11.85
C ARG A 1 15.74 -10.83 12.16
N ARG A 2 15.65 -11.27 13.42
CA ARG A 2 15.41 -12.69 13.83
C ARG A 2 14.46 -13.53 12.94
N ASN A 3 13.29 -13.00 12.57
CA ASN A 3 12.33 -13.74 11.74
C ASN A 3 12.85 -14.01 10.31
N LEU A 4 13.55 -13.05 9.71
CA LEU A 4 14.13 -13.17 8.37
C LEU A 4 15.28 -14.17 8.39
N GLU A 5 16.16 -14.07 9.40
CA GLU A 5 17.27 -15.01 9.61
C GLU A 5 16.78 -16.45 9.77
N ARG A 6 15.72 -16.67 10.57
CA ARG A 6 15.10 -17.99 10.75
C ARG A 6 14.57 -18.59 9.44
N LEU A 7 14.14 -17.74 8.51
CA LEU A 7 13.64 -18.17 7.19
C LEU A 7 14.75 -18.27 6.14
N GLY A 8 16.03 -18.08 6.52
CA GLY A 8 17.15 -18.09 5.58
C GLY A 8 17.19 -16.86 4.66
N ILE A 9 16.40 -15.83 4.95
CA ILE A 9 16.41 -14.57 4.19
C ILE A 9 17.61 -13.77 4.68
N VAL A 10 18.66 -13.75 3.87
CA VAL A 10 19.88 -13.00 4.15
C VAL A 10 19.61 -11.52 3.97
N VAL A 11 19.46 -10.81 5.10
CA VAL A 11 19.58 -9.36 5.12
C VAL A 11 21.07 -9.08 5.29
N LEU A 12 21.72 -8.63 4.21
CA LEU A 12 23.13 -8.23 4.26
C LEU A 12 23.36 -7.24 5.42
N ASP A 13 24.59 -7.15 5.91
CA ASP A 13 25.00 -6.09 6.86
C ASP A 13 25.13 -4.73 6.14
N ASP A 14 24.09 -4.39 5.39
CA ASP A 14 23.88 -3.13 4.71
C ASP A 14 22.92 -2.28 5.56
N PRO A 15 23.28 -1.03 5.93
CA PRO A 15 22.37 -0.12 6.61
C PRO A 15 21.07 0.16 5.83
N ASP A 16 21.05 -0.01 4.50
CA ASP A 16 19.86 0.10 3.66
C ASP A 16 19.18 -1.27 3.39
N GLY A 17 19.64 -2.34 4.05
CA GLY A 17 19.07 -3.69 3.92
C GLY A 17 17.74 -3.89 4.65
N LEU A 18 17.44 -3.05 5.66
CA LEU A 18 16.19 -3.09 6.42
C LEU A 18 15.83 -1.69 6.94
N LEU A 19 14.81 -1.06 6.36
CA LEU A 19 14.35 0.28 6.75
C LEU A 19 12.94 0.21 7.35
N MET A 20 12.85 0.28 8.68
CA MET A 20 11.56 0.17 9.38
C MET A 20 10.90 1.52 9.60
N ARG A 21 9.60 1.49 9.89
CA ARG A 21 8.87 2.69 10.31
C ARG A 21 9.42 3.14 11.67
N GLU A 22 9.40 4.45 11.91
CA GLU A 22 9.79 5.10 13.18
C GLU A 22 11.28 4.96 13.57
N GLU A 23 12.14 4.31 12.77
CA GLU A 23 13.60 4.33 13.02
C GLU A 23 14.23 5.72 12.77
N LYS A 24 13.57 6.56 11.96
CA LYS A 24 13.88 7.98 11.79
C LYS A 24 12.59 8.81 11.86
N PRO A 25 12.65 10.08 12.32
CA PRO A 25 11.47 10.95 12.42
C PRO A 25 10.67 11.08 11.12
N GLU A 26 11.34 11.07 9.97
CA GLU A 26 10.75 11.19 8.65
C GLU A 26 10.24 9.85 8.06
N TRP A 27 10.43 8.72 8.76
CA TRP A 27 10.01 7.39 8.31
C TRP A 27 8.64 7.02 8.89
N GLY A 28 7.61 7.68 8.38
CA GLY A 28 6.20 7.41 8.68
C GLY A 28 5.63 6.18 7.95
N ARG A 29 4.30 6.01 7.94
CA ARG A 29 3.65 4.88 7.26
C ARG A 29 3.80 4.95 5.74
N ASP A 30 3.81 6.14 5.16
CA ASP A 30 4.29 6.35 3.78
C ASP A 30 5.75 5.86 3.61
N LYS A 31 6.00 5.17 2.51
CA LYS A 31 7.30 4.58 2.17
C LYS A 31 8.15 5.50 1.28
N ALA A 32 7.65 6.66 0.86
CA ALA A 32 8.34 7.59 -0.03
C ALA A 32 9.70 8.05 0.49
N SER A 33 9.80 8.44 1.77
CA SER A 33 11.06 8.90 2.37
C SER A 33 12.12 7.79 2.41
N ARG A 34 11.71 6.55 2.70
CA ARG A 34 12.57 5.36 2.69
C ARG A 34 13.00 4.98 1.28
N ARG A 35 12.09 5.02 0.30
CA ARG A 35 12.44 4.83 -1.12
C ARG A 35 13.43 5.90 -1.60
N ALA A 36 13.24 7.16 -1.20
CA ALA A 36 14.15 8.24 -1.54
C ALA A 36 15.54 8.06 -0.92
N GLN A 37 15.64 7.55 0.32
CA GLN A 37 16.91 7.20 0.95
C GLN A 37 17.67 6.16 0.12
N VAL A 38 17.03 5.03 -0.24
CA VAL A 38 17.65 3.97 -1.06
C VAL A 38 18.07 4.52 -2.44
N ALA A 39 17.24 5.38 -3.03
CA ALA A 39 17.50 5.96 -4.35
C ALA A 39 18.72 6.90 -4.41
N ARG A 40 19.29 7.31 -3.27
CA ARG A 40 20.52 8.14 -3.23
C ARG A 40 21.75 7.37 -3.72
N THR A 41 21.78 6.07 -3.49
CA THR A 41 22.94 5.19 -3.76
C THR A 41 22.59 4.09 -4.75
N HIS A 42 21.31 3.76 -4.92
CA HIS A 42 20.85 2.66 -5.75
C HIS A 42 19.82 3.09 -6.79
N ARG A 43 19.78 2.35 -7.89
CA ARG A 43 18.64 2.40 -8.82
C ARG A 43 17.61 1.36 -8.43
N ILE A 44 16.44 1.80 -7.98
CA ILE A 44 15.32 0.89 -7.69
C ILE A 44 14.76 0.36 -9.02
N LEU A 45 14.98 -0.93 -9.30
CA LEU A 45 14.50 -1.57 -10.52
C LEU A 45 13.08 -2.09 -10.40
N MET A 46 12.73 -2.59 -9.21
CA MET A 46 11.45 -3.23 -8.93
C MET A 46 10.93 -2.82 -7.55
N LEU A 47 9.61 -2.76 -7.43
CA LEU A 47 8.89 -2.67 -6.17
C LEU A 47 7.99 -3.89 -6.04
N ILE A 48 7.94 -4.47 -4.85
CA ILE A 48 7.14 -5.66 -4.55
C ILE A 48 6.38 -5.37 -3.26
N GLY A 49 5.08 -5.61 -3.26
CA GLY A 49 4.22 -5.23 -2.14
C GLY A 49 2.78 -5.71 -2.31
N ASP A 50 2.00 -5.60 -1.25
CA ASP A 50 0.61 -6.02 -1.19
C ASP A 50 -0.38 -4.86 -1.10
N ASP A 51 0.11 -3.64 -0.85
CA ASP A 51 -0.71 -2.44 -0.73
C ASP A 51 -0.26 -1.33 -1.70
N LEU A 52 -1.18 -0.46 -2.13
CA LEU A 52 -0.89 0.58 -3.13
C LEU A 52 0.22 1.55 -2.65
N GLY A 53 0.31 1.79 -1.33
CA GLY A 53 1.36 2.60 -0.71
C GLY A 53 2.78 2.06 -0.84
N ASP A 54 2.91 0.78 -1.22
CA ASP A 54 4.21 0.17 -1.50
C ASP A 54 4.82 0.70 -2.79
N PHE A 55 3.95 1.15 -3.71
CA PHE A 55 4.30 1.59 -5.05
C PHE A 55 4.25 3.11 -5.18
N LEU A 56 3.23 3.74 -4.58
CA LEU A 56 2.96 5.17 -4.73
C LEU A 56 3.16 5.94 -3.41
N PRO A 57 3.63 7.20 -3.48
CA PRO A 57 3.60 8.12 -2.34
C PRO A 57 2.17 8.65 -2.12
N GLY A 58 1.87 9.07 -0.90
CA GLY A 58 0.67 9.83 -0.56
C GLY A 58 -0.65 9.07 -0.68
N VAL A 59 -0.63 7.73 -0.59
CA VAL A 59 -1.83 6.86 -0.67
C VAL A 59 -2.00 5.94 0.54
N ALA A 60 -1.03 5.95 1.47
CA ALA A 60 -1.02 5.06 2.62
C ALA A 60 -1.92 5.56 3.77
N ASP A 61 -2.06 6.89 3.92
CA ASP A 61 -2.69 7.55 5.07
C ASP A 61 -3.66 8.68 4.67
N THR A 62 -3.86 8.89 3.38
CA THR A 62 -4.59 10.04 2.84
C THR A 62 -6.01 9.64 2.45
N GLY A 63 -6.94 10.60 2.44
CA GLY A 63 -8.34 10.42 2.01
C GLY A 63 -8.55 10.08 0.54
N VAL A 64 -7.58 9.38 -0.08
CA VAL A 64 -7.67 8.83 -1.44
C VAL A 64 -8.65 7.68 -1.39
N ASP A 65 -9.87 7.98 -1.85
CA ASP A 65 -10.99 7.04 -1.84
C ASP A 65 -10.82 5.93 -2.89
N ARG A 66 -11.78 4.99 -2.91
CA ARG A 66 -11.74 3.82 -3.78
C ARG A 66 -11.58 4.20 -5.26
N ARG A 67 -12.30 5.23 -5.73
CA ARG A 67 -12.26 5.68 -7.13
C ARG A 67 -10.90 6.28 -7.46
N GLN A 68 -10.39 7.17 -6.62
CA GLN A 68 -9.08 7.79 -6.84
C GLN A 68 -7.95 6.75 -6.84
N ARG A 69 -8.04 5.71 -5.99
CA ARG A 69 -7.10 4.58 -6.02
C ARG A 69 -7.17 3.82 -7.33
N HIS A 70 -8.38 3.56 -7.85
CA HIS A 70 -8.57 2.92 -9.14
C HIS A 70 -7.95 3.74 -10.28
N GLU A 71 -8.20 5.05 -10.33
CA GLU A 71 -7.60 5.96 -11.32
C GLU A 71 -6.07 5.93 -11.29
N LEU A 72 -5.46 5.87 -10.09
CA LEU A 72 -4.01 5.76 -9.94
C LEU A 72 -3.47 4.43 -10.47
N VAL A 73 -4.21 3.32 -10.27
CA VAL A 73 -3.85 2.02 -10.84
C VAL A 73 -3.89 2.07 -12.36
N VAL A 74 -4.95 2.62 -12.96
CA VAL A 74 -5.10 2.78 -14.41
C VAL A 74 -4.02 3.69 -14.99
N ARG A 75 -3.71 4.81 -14.31
CA ARG A 75 -2.68 5.77 -14.75
C ARG A 75 -1.28 5.16 -14.88
N HIS A 76 -0.98 4.13 -14.09
CA HIS A 76 0.31 3.45 -14.07
C HIS A 76 0.23 2.02 -14.63
N ALA A 77 -0.75 1.76 -15.51
CA ALA A 77 -1.03 0.44 -16.09
C ALA A 77 0.24 -0.26 -16.62
N GLU A 78 1.16 0.49 -17.20
CA GLU A 78 2.40 0.02 -17.81
C GLU A 78 3.48 -0.40 -16.81
N LEU A 79 3.34 -0.08 -15.52
CA LEU A 79 4.32 -0.46 -14.49
C LEU A 79 4.01 -1.83 -13.88
N TRP A 80 2.73 -2.20 -13.80
CA TRP A 80 2.28 -3.45 -13.18
C TRP A 80 2.80 -4.68 -13.93
N GLY A 81 3.33 -5.65 -13.20
CA GLY A 81 3.94 -6.87 -13.75
C GLY A 81 5.29 -6.66 -14.46
N ARG A 82 5.77 -5.42 -14.58
CA ARG A 82 7.04 -5.08 -15.26
C ARG A 82 8.06 -4.49 -14.30
N ARG A 83 7.65 -3.51 -13.50
CA ARG A 83 8.45 -2.92 -12.42
C ARG A 83 7.77 -3.05 -11.06
N TRP A 84 6.44 -3.13 -11.03
CA TRP A 84 5.65 -3.23 -9.81
C TRP A 84 4.98 -4.60 -9.76
N PHE A 85 5.29 -5.38 -8.73
CA PHE A 85 4.78 -6.74 -8.56
C PHE A 85 3.90 -6.79 -7.31
N VAL A 86 2.61 -7.00 -7.52
CA VAL A 86 1.60 -7.04 -6.46
C VAL A 86 1.51 -8.46 -5.90
N MET A 87 1.53 -8.57 -4.58
CA MET A 87 1.16 -9.79 -3.86
C MET A 87 -0.30 -9.69 -3.42
N PRO A 88 -1.14 -10.71 -3.66
CA PRO A 88 -2.53 -10.67 -3.26
C PRO A 88 -2.66 -10.73 -1.74
N ASN A 89 -3.30 -9.71 -1.15
CA ASN A 89 -3.68 -9.69 0.27
C ASN A 89 -5.13 -9.21 0.45
N PRO A 90 -6.10 -10.15 0.46
CA PRO A 90 -7.51 -9.81 0.64
C PRO A 90 -7.92 -9.64 2.11
N LEU A 91 -7.03 -9.90 3.07
CA LEU A 91 -7.38 -9.90 4.50
C LEU A 91 -7.37 -8.49 5.11
N TYR A 92 -6.39 -7.68 4.74
CA TYR A 92 -6.23 -6.32 5.24
C TYR A 92 -5.47 -5.45 4.24
N GLY A 93 -5.42 -4.15 4.51
CA GLY A 93 -4.66 -3.17 3.73
C GLY A 93 -5.33 -1.80 3.78
N SER A 94 -4.66 -0.77 3.25
CA SER A 94 -5.25 0.57 3.16
C SER A 94 -6.44 0.63 2.21
N TRP A 95 -6.60 -0.36 1.31
CA TRP A 95 -7.83 -0.54 0.51
C TRP A 95 -9.10 -0.66 1.37
N LYS A 96 -9.01 -1.29 2.55
CA LYS A 96 -10.14 -1.43 3.47
C LYS A 96 -10.50 -0.08 4.08
N GLY A 97 -9.48 0.70 4.47
CA GLY A 97 -9.64 2.07 4.96
C GLY A 97 -10.27 3.02 3.94
N ALA A 98 -10.01 2.81 2.65
CA ALA A 98 -10.56 3.61 1.57
C ALA A 98 -12.09 3.50 1.44
N LEU A 99 -12.70 2.40 1.91
CA LEU A 99 -14.16 2.22 1.92
C LEU A 99 -14.90 3.25 2.77
N TRP A 100 -14.24 3.79 3.79
CA TRP A 100 -14.76 4.84 4.67
C TRP A 100 -13.86 6.07 4.68
N ARG A 101 -13.12 6.30 3.57
CA ARG A 101 -12.26 7.48 3.36
C ARG A 101 -11.29 7.76 4.52
N PHE A 102 -10.80 6.70 5.15
CA PHE A 102 -9.89 6.77 6.31
C PHE A 102 -10.43 7.59 7.49
N ALA A 103 -11.75 7.70 7.63
CA ALA A 103 -12.33 8.28 8.82
C ALA A 103 -11.88 7.50 10.07
N ASP A 104 -11.50 8.24 11.11
CA ASP A 104 -11.09 7.69 12.40
C ASP A 104 -12.32 7.36 13.25
N GLY A 105 -12.15 6.48 14.24
CA GLY A 105 -13.17 6.26 15.28
C GLY A 105 -14.45 5.54 14.84
N LEU A 106 -14.55 5.03 13.59
CA LEU A 106 -15.73 4.22 13.20
C LEU A 106 -15.88 2.98 14.08
N SER A 107 -17.14 2.70 14.43
CA SER A 107 -17.53 1.46 15.09
C SER A 107 -17.29 0.24 14.18
N ALA A 108 -17.27 -0.96 14.77
CA ALA A 108 -17.21 -2.20 13.99
C ALA A 108 -18.45 -2.37 13.09
N GLU A 109 -19.61 -1.91 13.54
CA GLU A 109 -20.87 -1.95 12.78
C GLU A 109 -20.82 -1.05 11.55
N ASP A 110 -20.34 0.19 11.69
CA ASP A 110 -20.25 1.12 10.56
C ASP A 110 -19.22 0.65 9.53
N ARG A 111 -18.13 0.02 9.98
CA ARG A 111 -17.16 -0.62 9.07
C ARG A 111 -17.79 -1.79 8.31
N LEU A 112 -18.59 -2.61 8.98
CA LEU A 112 -19.31 -3.72 8.33
C LEU A 112 -20.32 -3.17 7.31
N ARG A 113 -21.09 -2.13 7.66
CA ARG A 113 -22.02 -1.46 6.75
C ARG A 113 -21.30 -0.96 5.50
N ALA A 114 -20.21 -0.21 5.66
CA ALA A 114 -19.41 0.27 4.52
C ALA A 114 -18.85 -0.87 3.64
N GLN A 115 -18.54 -2.04 4.22
CA GLN A 115 -18.15 -3.21 3.43
C GLN A 115 -19.30 -3.81 2.64
N LEU A 116 -20.50 -3.88 3.20
CA LEU A 116 -21.71 -4.37 2.51
C LEU A 116 -22.11 -3.41 1.39
N ASP A 117 -22.15 -2.11 1.66
CA ASP A 117 -22.49 -1.08 0.66
C ASP A 117 -21.53 -1.14 -0.54
N ALA A 118 -20.25 -1.40 -0.29
CA ALA A 118 -19.25 -1.55 -1.36
C ALA A 118 -19.49 -2.78 -2.24
N LEU A 119 -20.02 -3.88 -1.68
CA LEU A 119 -20.38 -5.07 -2.44
C LEU A 119 -21.60 -4.80 -3.33
N GLU A 120 -22.61 -4.11 -2.81
CA GLU A 120 -23.83 -3.78 -3.55
C GLU A 120 -23.51 -2.85 -4.74
N ALA A 121 -22.68 -1.83 -4.52
CA ALA A 121 -22.25 -0.89 -5.56
C ALA A 121 -21.53 -1.60 -6.73
N ASP A 122 -20.74 -2.64 -6.46
CA ASP A 122 -20.01 -3.39 -7.49
C ASP A 122 -20.92 -4.42 -8.21
N THR A 123 -22.11 -4.72 -7.70
CA THR A 123 -23.13 -5.57 -8.35
C THR A 123 -24.14 -4.79 -9.20
N GLY A 124 -24.16 -3.46 -9.10
CA GLY A 124 -24.80 -2.59 -10.08
C GLY A 124 -23.98 -2.57 -11.38
N GLU A 125 -24.65 -2.49 -12.54
CA GLU A 125 -24.04 -2.60 -13.87
C GLU A 125 -22.70 -1.85 -14.04
N PRO A 126 -21.74 -2.39 -14.81
CA PRO A 126 -20.45 -1.76 -15.02
C PRO A 126 -20.62 -0.47 -15.83
N GLY A 127 -20.62 0.70 -15.17
CA GLY A 127 -20.66 1.99 -15.87
C GLY A 127 -21.24 3.20 -15.16
N ALA A 128 -21.51 3.16 -13.85
CA ALA A 128 -22.00 4.33 -13.11
C ALA A 128 -21.10 4.65 -11.91
N ASP A 129 -19.99 5.37 -12.17
CA ASP A 129 -19.43 6.50 -11.37
C ASP A 129 -17.98 6.85 -11.75
#